data_AF-A0A8T7DME6-F1
#
_entry.id   AF-A0A8T7DME6-F1
#
_cell.length_a   1.000
_cell.length_b   1.000
_cell.length_c   1.000
_cell.angle_alpha   90.00
_cell.angle_beta   90.00
_cell.angle_gamma   90.00
#
_symmetry.space_group_name_H-M   'P 1'
#
loop_
_entity.id
_entity.type
_entity.pdbx_description
1 polymer ?
#
loop_
_entity_poly.entity_id
_entity_poly.type
_entity_poly.pdbx_seq_one_letter_code
_entity_poly.pdbx_strand_id
1 'polypeptide(L)'
;MYGDFQQSPEGIPTNILADRLKRLERAGIVEKVPYQEKPVRYEYKMTEKGKDLRKVLIAVKEWGLKHIPGTSAKFAEKYGKPTD
;
A
#
# COMPACT_ATOMS: atom_id res chain seq x y z
N MET A 1 7.32 1.06 -6.98
CA MET A 1 7.46 2.32 -7.75
C MET A 1 6.10 2.99 -7.96
N TYR A 2 6.04 4.29 -8.30
CA TYR A 2 4.75 4.96 -8.59
C TYR A 2 3.95 4.27 -9.71
N GLY A 3 4.64 3.81 -10.76
CA GLY A 3 4.03 3.07 -11.87
C GLY A 3 3.34 1.79 -11.44
N ASP A 4 3.89 1.07 -10.46
CA ASP A 4 3.32 -0.19 -9.95
C ASP A 4 1.97 0.05 -9.26
N PHE A 5 1.84 1.16 -8.52
CA PHE A 5 0.56 1.55 -7.93
C PHE A 5 -0.47 1.95 -8.98
N GLN A 6 -0.05 2.62 -10.06
CA GLN A 6 -0.94 3.00 -11.16
C GLN A 6 -1.45 1.78 -11.94
N GLN A 7 -0.64 0.72 -12.05
CA GLN A 7 -1.01 -0.55 -12.70
C GLN A 7 -1.70 -1.53 -11.75
N SER A 8 -1.90 -1.16 -10.49
CA SER A 8 -2.54 -2.02 -9.51
C SER A 8 -4.03 -2.26 -9.86
N PRO A 9 -4.61 -3.40 -9.47
CA PRO A 9 -6.02 -3.71 -9.71
C PRO A 9 -6.99 -2.73 -9.05
N GLU A 10 -6.50 -1.93 -8.09
CA GLU A 10 -7.29 -0.92 -7.40
C GLU A 10 -7.75 0.20 -8.37
N GLY A 11 -7.08 0.35 -9.52
CA GLY A 11 -7.53 1.23 -10.60
C GLY A 11 -7.63 2.71 -10.18
N ILE A 12 -6.78 3.14 -9.25
CA ILE A 12 -6.86 4.47 -8.64
C ILE A 12 -6.43 5.53 -9.68
N PRO A 13 -7.25 6.56 -9.97
CA PRO A 13 -6.86 7.66 -10.83
C PRO A 13 -5.58 8.36 -10.33
N THR A 14 -4.71 8.76 -11.26
CA THR A 14 -3.36 9.30 -10.97
C THR A 14 -3.36 10.46 -9.97
N ASN A 15 -4.32 11.39 -10.08
CA ASN A 15 -4.45 12.52 -9.15
C ASN A 15 -4.80 12.07 -7.73
N ILE A 16 -5.69 11.09 -7.59
CA ILE A 16 -6.10 10.52 -6.29
C ILE A 16 -4.97 9.69 -5.68
N LEU A 17 -4.26 8.90 -6.49
CA LEU A 17 -3.11 8.12 -6.04
C LEU A 17 -2.02 9.04 -5.48
N ALA A 18 -1.69 10.13 -6.20
CA ALA A 18 -0.72 11.11 -5.76
C ALA A 18 -1.12 11.78 -4.43
N ASP A 19 -2.40 12.14 -4.25
CA ASP A 19 -2.88 12.70 -2.99
C ASP A 19 -2.77 11.69 -1.83
N ARG A 20 -3.20 10.44 -2.05
CA ARG A 20 -3.12 9.38 -1.03
C ARG A 20 -1.68 9.08 -0.61
N LEU A 21 -0.76 8.98 -1.56
CA LEU A 21 0.67 8.78 -1.25
C LEU A 21 1.25 9.94 -0.45
N LYS A 22 0.92 11.20 -0.80
CA LYS A 22 1.32 12.37 0.00
C LYS A 22 0.75 12.35 1.41
N ARG A 23 -0.48 11.86 1.59
CA ARG A 23 -1.09 11.73 2.92
C ARG A 23 -0.40 10.66 3.76
N LEU A 24 -0.08 9.50 3.16
CA LEU A 24 0.67 8.44 3.82
C LEU A 24 2.10 8.87 4.18
N GLU A 25 2.74 9.65 3.31
CA GLU A 25 4.05 10.25 3.54
C GLU A 25 4.01 11.25 4.71
N ARG A 26 3.05 12.19 4.70
CA ARG A 26 2.84 13.13 5.82
C ARG A 26 2.52 12.43 7.15
N ALA A 27 1.85 11.28 7.09
CA ALA A 27 1.56 10.46 8.27
C ALA A 27 2.77 9.63 8.74
N GLY A 28 3.88 9.62 8.00
CA GLY A 28 5.08 8.84 8.28
C GLY A 28 4.88 7.34 8.09
N ILE A 29 3.91 6.91 7.27
CA ILE A 29 3.61 5.51 6.98
C ILE A 29 4.47 5.01 5.82
N VAL A 30 4.72 5.89 4.84
CA VAL A 30 5.64 5.64 3.73
C VAL A 30 6.66 6.76 3.65
N GLU A 31 7.80 6.47 3.04
CA GLU A 31 8.82 7.45 2.69
C GLU A 31 9.10 7.43 1.19
N LYS A 32 9.37 8.62 0.62
CA LYS A 32 9.72 8.77 -0.79
C LYS A 32 11.23 8.78 -0.94
N VAL A 33 11.78 7.73 -1.55
CA VAL A 33 13.22 7.50 -1.65
C VAL A 33 13.66 7.54 -3.11
N PRO A 34 14.73 8.27 -3.47
CA PRO A 34 15.31 8.19 -4.81
C PRO A 34 15.93 6.80 -5.01
N TYR A 35 15.60 6.13 -6.12
CA TYR A 35 16.16 4.82 -6.48
C TYR A 35 16.97 4.84 -7.78
N GLN A 36 16.91 5.95 -8.52
CA GLN A 36 17.69 6.20 -9.72
C GLN A 36 18.09 7.66 -9.70
N GLU A 37 19.32 7.99 -10.10
CA GLU A 37 19.84 9.35 -10.04
C GLU A 37 19.76 10.11 -11.38
N LYS A 38 19.69 9.41 -12.54
CA LYS A 38 19.70 10.04 -13.88
C LYS A 38 18.77 9.34 -14.89
N PRO A 39 17.59 9.92 -15.23
CA PRO A 39 16.88 10.97 -14.49
C PRO A 39 16.52 10.49 -13.08
N VAL A 40 16.33 11.42 -12.13
CA VAL A 40 15.96 11.05 -10.76
C VAL A 40 14.59 10.38 -10.75
N ARG A 41 14.51 9.17 -10.19
CA ARG A 41 13.24 8.46 -10.01
C ARG A 41 13.04 8.10 -8.55
N TYR A 42 11.78 8.10 -8.12
CA TYR A 42 11.39 7.86 -6.75
C TYR A 42 10.54 6.61 -6.60
N GLU A 43 10.77 5.91 -5.51
CA GLU A 43 9.93 4.84 -5.02
C GLU A 43 9.36 5.23 -3.65
N TYR A 44 8.26 4.57 -3.27
CA TYR A 44 7.67 4.73 -1.94
C TYR A 44 7.95 3.45 -1.16
N LYS A 45 8.61 3.57 0.00
CA LYS A 45 8.90 2.45 0.91
C LYS A 45 8.07 2.56 2.17
N MET A 46 7.73 1.43 2.79
CA MET A 46 7.12 1.42 4.12
C MET A 46 8.16 1.80 5.17
N THR A 47 7.79 2.73 6.05
CA THR A 47 8.55 3.00 7.28
C THR A 47 8.28 1.90 8.30
N GLU A 48 9.04 1.86 9.40
CA GLU A 48 8.74 0.96 10.53
C GLU A 48 7.32 1.19 11.09
N LYS A 49 6.91 2.46 11.22
CA LYS A 49 5.53 2.81 11.60
C LYS A 49 4.50 2.23 10.61
N GLY A 50 4.79 2.25 9.32
CA GLY A 50 3.94 1.65 8.29
C GLY A 50 3.91 0.12 8.34
N LYS A 51 5.03 -0.52 8.67
CA LYS A 51 5.10 -1.98 8.86
C LYS A 51 4.28 -2.41 10.08
N ASP A 52 4.36 -1.68 11.19
CA ASP A 52 3.56 -1.96 12.39
C ASP A 52 2.05 -1.84 12.15
N LEU A 53 1.63 -0.89 11.30
CA LEU A 53 0.22 -0.70 10.94
C LEU A 53 -0.39 -1.94 10.27
N ARG A 54 0.42 -2.81 9.65
CA ARG A 54 -0.04 -4.08 9.06
C ARG A 54 -0.84 -4.93 10.03
N LYS A 55 -0.46 -4.98 11.31
CA LYS A 55 -1.15 -5.79 12.32
C LYS A 55 -2.59 -5.32 12.52
N VAL A 56 -2.81 -4.00 12.52
CA VAL A 56 -4.15 -3.40 12.64
C VAL A 56 -4.99 -3.71 11.40
N LEU A 57 -4.40 -3.59 10.21
CA LEU A 57 -5.10 -3.89 8.96
C LEU A 57 -5.52 -5.36 8.87
N ILE A 58 -4.69 -6.28 9.36
CA ILE A 58 -5.03 -7.71 9.46
C ILE A 58 -6.20 -7.91 10.42
N ALA A 59 -6.18 -7.30 11.61
CA ALA A 59 -7.27 -7.41 12.56
C ALA A 59 -8.61 -6.89 11.99
N VAL A 60 -8.59 -5.76 11.27
CA VAL A 60 -9.78 -5.22 10.59
C VAL A 60 -10.28 -6.18 9.51
N LYS A 61 -9.37 -6.75 8.71
CA LYS A 61 -9.71 -7.78 7.71
C LYS A 61 -10.38 -8.98 8.36
N GLU A 62 -9.79 -9.54 9.41
CA GLU A 62 -10.30 -10.73 10.10
C GLU A 62 -11.68 -10.48 10.72
N TRP A 63 -11.86 -9.33 11.37
CA TRP A 63 -13.15 -8.93 11.89
C TRP A 63 -14.20 -8.82 10.77
N GLY A 64 -13.86 -8.17 9.65
CA GLY A 64 -14.77 -8.04 8.51
C GLY A 64 -15.17 -9.37 7.90
N LEU A 65 -14.21 -10.29 7.72
CA LEU A 65 -14.49 -11.65 7.23
C LEU A 65 -15.41 -12.43 8.17
N LYS A 66 -15.31 -12.21 9.48
CA LYS A 66 -16.11 -12.91 10.49
C LYS A 66 -17.53 -12.35 10.60
N HIS A 67 -17.70 -11.04 10.47
CA HIS A 67 -18.92 -10.36 10.88
C HIS A 67 -19.71 -9.70 9.74
N ILE A 68 -19.13 -9.52 8.55
CA ILE A 68 -19.78 -8.87 7.41
C ILE A 68 -20.02 -9.93 6.31
N PRO A 69 -21.26 -10.42 6.15
CA PRO A 69 -21.60 -11.37 5.09
C PRO A 69 -21.23 -10.85 3.70
N GLY A 70 -20.69 -11.72 2.85
CA GLY A 70 -20.25 -11.36 1.49
C GLY A 70 -18.84 -10.73 1.42
N THR A 71 -18.16 -10.51 2.55
CA THR A 71 -16.77 -10.05 2.55
C THR A 71 -15.84 -11.11 1.99
N SER A 72 -14.95 -10.73 1.06
CA SER A 72 -13.96 -11.62 0.47
C SER A 72 -12.58 -10.97 0.46
N ALA A 73 -11.57 -11.68 0.96
CA ALA A 73 -10.18 -11.22 0.96
C ALA A 73 -9.39 -11.84 -0.21
N LYS A 74 -9.86 -11.67 -1.45
CA LYS A 74 -9.19 -12.19 -2.66
C LYS A 74 -7.89 -11.49 -3.07
N PHE A 75 -7.29 -10.70 -2.18
CA PHE A 75 -6.04 -9.97 -2.46
C PHE A 75 -4.76 -10.82 -2.33
N ALA A 76 -4.78 -11.87 -1.50
CA ALA A 76 -3.56 -12.62 -1.15
C ALA A 76 -3.10 -13.62 -2.23
N GLU A 77 -4.01 -14.12 -3.07
CA GLU A 77 -3.69 -15.18 -4.04
C GLU A 77 -2.87 -14.69 -5.25
N LYS A 78 -2.94 -13.39 -5.58
CA LYS A 78 -2.35 -12.84 -6.82
C LYS A 78 -0.96 -12.19 -6.64
N TYR A 79 -0.55 -11.83 -5.42
CA TYR A 79 0.66 -11.03 -5.18
C TYR A 79 1.70 -11.68 -4.25
N GLY A 80 1.58 -12.99 -3.99
CA GLY A 80 2.54 -13.75 -3.18
C GLY A 80 2.44 -13.45 -1.68
N LYS A 81 2.88 -14.41 -0.84
CA LYS A 81 3.06 -14.16 0.59
C LYS A 81 3.92 -12.90 0.76
N PRO A 82 3.61 -12.00 1.72
CA PRO A 82 4.54 -10.93 2.06
C PRO A 82 5.86 -11.57 2.45
N THR A 83 6.93 -11.30 1.70
CA THR A 83 8.28 -11.60 2.16
C THR A 83 8.53 -10.78 3.42
N ASP A 84 9.02 -11.47 4.44
CA ASP A 84 9.37 -10.95 5.77
C ASP A 84 10.26 -9.69 5.72
#